data_AF-A0A4S2H1U8-F1
#
_entry.id   AF-A0A4S2H1U8-F1
#
_cell.length_a   1.000
_cell.length_b   1.000
_cell.length_c   1.000
_cell.angle_alpha   90.00
_cell.angle_beta   90.00
_cell.angle_gamma   90.00
#
_symmetry.space_group_name_H-M   'P 1'
#
loop_
_entity.id
_entity.type
_entity.pdbx_description
1 polymer ?
#
loop_
_entity_poly.entity_id
_entity_poly.type
_entity_poly.pdbx_seq_one_letter_code
_entity_poly.pdbx_strand_id
1 'polypeptide(L)'
;MGSKGGQRMPRQFKTARQINKLKVIEAAEKLGVSQPTLSAWEGERKSPSIDGLENMADLYGVTTDFLLGRSDMQTQDFKQPISLQALPAFHGRPVWSATYGWLLVNAADKLLTFPDGHTLPFSDIIGELFIFAPPFSEAEPPKEPPLSRSEISMQKEIWLEPIFPDSDLRRELRGWYQVKDRFVQNEYGNRFYLDTYGSKWLAFSFEIKL
;
A
#
# COMPACT_ATOMS: atom_id res chain seq x y z
N MET A 1 8.69 -36.62 7.68
CA MET A 1 8.53 -36.23 6.27
C MET A 1 7.05 -35.96 6.03
N GLY A 2 6.65 -34.71 5.87
CA GLY A 2 5.25 -34.33 5.65
C GLY A 2 5.24 -32.97 4.97
N SER A 3 5.35 -32.97 3.64
CA SER A 3 5.24 -31.76 2.84
C SER A 3 3.86 -31.17 3.07
N LYS A 4 3.76 -30.02 3.74
CA LYS A 4 2.55 -29.21 3.75
C LYS A 4 2.23 -28.86 2.30
N GLY A 5 1.21 -29.50 1.72
CA GLY A 5 0.70 -29.14 0.41
C GLY A 5 0.38 -27.66 0.40
N GLY A 6 0.93 -26.92 -0.57
CA GLY A 6 0.73 -25.48 -0.69
C GLY A 6 -0.76 -25.15 -0.64
N GLN A 7 -1.13 -24.24 0.26
CA GLN A 7 -2.50 -23.80 0.46
C GLN A 7 -3.02 -23.16 -0.84
N ARG A 8 -3.82 -23.90 -1.61
CA ARG A 8 -4.38 -23.44 -2.87
C ARG A 8 -5.52 -22.48 -2.58
N MET A 9 -5.35 -21.21 -2.95
CA MET A 9 -6.38 -20.20 -2.80
C MET A 9 -7.59 -20.50 -3.71
N PRO A 10 -8.82 -20.23 -3.25
CA PRO A 10 -10.02 -20.42 -4.06
C PRO A 10 -10.02 -19.48 -5.27
N ARG A 11 -10.54 -19.97 -6.40
CA ARG A 11 -10.65 -19.16 -7.62
C ARG A 11 -11.75 -18.11 -7.48
N GLN A 12 -11.53 -16.92 -8.03
CA GLN A 12 -12.43 -15.78 -7.93
C GLN A 12 -13.29 -15.57 -9.18
N PHE A 13 -13.42 -16.58 -10.05
CA PHE A 13 -14.13 -16.47 -11.33
C PHE A 13 -15.60 -16.03 -11.16
N LYS A 14 -16.32 -16.65 -10.20
CA LYS A 14 -17.70 -16.30 -9.87
C LYS A 14 -17.80 -14.90 -9.29
N THR A 15 -16.87 -14.55 -8.39
CA THR A 15 -16.78 -13.24 -7.76
C THR A 15 -16.59 -12.15 -8.81
N ALA A 16 -15.64 -12.33 -9.73
CA ALA A 16 -15.36 -11.39 -10.82
C ALA A 16 -16.58 -11.15 -11.71
N ARG A 17 -17.32 -12.22 -12.05
CA ARG A 17 -18.58 -12.11 -12.79
C ARG A 17 -19.65 -11.32 -12.03
N GLN A 18 -19.81 -11.60 -10.74
CA GLN A 18 -20.81 -10.95 -9.89
C GLN A 18 -20.53 -9.46 -9.69
N ILE A 19 -19.25 -9.08 -9.52
CA ILE A 19 -18.81 -7.68 -9.47
C ILE A 19 -19.22 -6.94 -10.75
N ASN A 20 -19.02 -7.59 -11.90
CA ASN A 20 -19.40 -7.07 -13.20
C ASN A 20 -20.91 -7.17 -13.50
N LYS A 21 -21.72 -7.64 -12.54
CA LYS A 21 -23.19 -7.78 -12.64
C LYS A 21 -23.67 -8.62 -13.82
N LEU A 22 -22.82 -9.52 -14.32
CA LEU A 22 -23.16 -10.40 -15.44
C LEU A 22 -23.85 -11.67 -14.93
N LYS A 23 -24.91 -12.10 -15.63
CA LYS A 23 -25.47 -13.44 -15.41
C LYS A 23 -24.53 -14.49 -16.03
N VAL A 24 -24.62 -15.73 -15.55
CA VAL A 24 -23.78 -16.84 -16.08
C VAL A 24 -24.00 -17.03 -17.58
N ILE A 25 -25.24 -16.86 -18.07
CA ILE A 25 -25.57 -17.00 -19.50
C ILE A 25 -24.88 -15.90 -20.31
N GLU A 26 -25.02 -14.64 -19.89
CA GLU A 26 -24.44 -13.48 -20.56
C GLU A 26 -22.89 -13.55 -20.57
N ALA A 27 -22.29 -13.95 -19.45
CA ALA A 27 -20.85 -14.10 -19.36
C ALA A 27 -20.34 -15.26 -20.22
N ALA A 28 -21.05 -16.39 -20.28
CA ALA A 28 -20.68 -17.52 -21.11
C ALA A 28 -20.73 -17.16 -22.60
N GLU A 29 -21.78 -16.44 -23.02
CA GLU A 29 -21.93 -15.92 -24.38
C GLU A 29 -20.77 -14.98 -24.75
N LYS A 30 -20.45 -14.01 -23.88
CA LYS A 30 -19.34 -13.07 -24.09
C LYS A 30 -17.96 -13.74 -24.12
N LEU A 31 -17.79 -14.84 -23.40
CA LEU A 31 -16.55 -15.64 -23.39
C LEU A 31 -16.49 -16.67 -24.53
N GLY A 32 -17.54 -16.79 -25.36
CA GLY A 32 -17.60 -17.78 -26.43
C GLY A 32 -17.65 -19.23 -25.92
N VAL A 33 -18.17 -19.47 -24.72
CA VAL A 33 -18.28 -20.81 -24.10
C VAL A 33 -19.71 -21.17 -23.75
N SER A 34 -19.99 -22.45 -23.53
CA SER A 34 -21.30 -22.87 -23.06
C SER A 34 -21.52 -22.54 -21.58
N GLN A 35 -22.77 -22.26 -21.19
CA GLN A 35 -23.13 -22.00 -19.79
C GLN A 35 -22.68 -23.11 -18.81
N PRO A 36 -22.78 -24.42 -19.15
CA PRO A 36 -22.22 -25.49 -18.31
C PRO A 36 -20.70 -25.41 -18.17
N THR A 37 -19.99 -24.96 -19.20
CA THR A 37 -18.53 -24.79 -19.18
C THR A 37 -18.14 -23.71 -18.19
N LEU A 38 -18.77 -22.54 -18.26
CA LEU A 38 -18.51 -21.46 -17.30
C LEU A 38 -18.90 -21.86 -15.87
N SER A 39 -20.02 -22.56 -15.69
CA SER A 39 -20.45 -23.10 -14.40
C SER A 39 -19.49 -24.16 -13.83
N ALA A 40 -18.82 -24.92 -14.69
CA ALA A 40 -17.80 -25.87 -14.29
C ALA A 40 -16.49 -25.17 -13.88
N TRP A 41 -16.14 -24.06 -14.54
CA TRP A 41 -15.02 -23.21 -14.16
C TRP A 41 -15.26 -22.53 -12.81
N GLU A 42 -16.41 -21.86 -12.65
CA GLU A 42 -16.78 -21.19 -11.39
C GLU A 42 -16.91 -22.13 -10.20
N GLY A 43 -17.27 -23.40 -10.46
CA GLY A 43 -17.33 -24.44 -9.43
C GLY A 43 -16.04 -25.24 -9.25
N GLU A 44 -14.93 -24.82 -9.87
CA GLU A 44 -13.61 -25.48 -9.85
C GLU A 44 -13.60 -26.96 -10.29
N ARG A 45 -14.68 -27.44 -10.93
CA ARG A 45 -14.78 -28.80 -11.47
C ARG A 45 -13.95 -28.98 -12.73
N LYS A 46 -13.72 -27.89 -13.48
CA LYS A 46 -12.86 -27.84 -14.66
C LYS A 46 -12.03 -26.56 -14.61
N SER A 47 -10.79 -26.62 -15.09
CA SER A 47 -9.98 -25.41 -15.25
C SER A 47 -10.18 -24.81 -16.66
N PRO A 48 -10.22 -23.47 -16.79
CA PRO A 48 -10.12 -22.83 -18.10
C PRO A 48 -8.75 -23.10 -18.74
N SER A 49 -8.64 -22.93 -20.05
CA SER A 49 -7.34 -22.80 -20.72
C SER A 49 -6.68 -21.47 -20.32
N ILE A 50 -5.42 -21.28 -20.73
CA ILE A 50 -4.73 -19.99 -20.58
C ILE A 50 -5.54 -18.88 -21.26
N ASP A 51 -5.90 -19.08 -22.53
CA ASP A 51 -6.74 -18.14 -23.28
C ASP A 51 -8.09 -17.90 -22.60
N GLY A 52 -8.70 -18.94 -22.03
CA GLY A 52 -9.97 -18.81 -21.30
C GLY A 52 -9.83 -17.99 -20.02
N LEU A 53 -8.68 -18.04 -19.37
CA LEU A 53 -8.36 -17.22 -18.19
C LEU A 53 -8.07 -15.77 -18.59
N GLU A 54 -7.33 -15.55 -19.68
CA GLU A 54 -7.05 -14.22 -20.25
C GLU A 54 -8.35 -13.52 -20.69
N ASN A 55 -9.19 -14.20 -21.47
CA ASN A 55 -10.49 -13.67 -21.89
C ASN A 55 -11.40 -13.33 -20.70
N MET A 56 -11.29 -14.09 -19.61
CA MET A 56 -12.04 -13.82 -18.38
C MET A 56 -11.50 -12.58 -17.65
N ALA A 57 -10.18 -12.40 -17.65
CA ALA A 57 -9.52 -11.22 -17.08
C ALA A 57 -9.92 -9.96 -17.85
N ASP A 58 -9.88 -10.02 -19.17
CA ASP A 58 -10.27 -8.94 -20.07
C ASP A 58 -11.76 -8.60 -19.95
N LEU A 59 -12.64 -9.62 -19.97
CA LEU A 59 -14.09 -9.41 -19.86
C LEU A 59 -14.49 -8.74 -18.55
N TYR A 60 -13.84 -9.11 -17.44
CA TYR A 60 -14.17 -8.61 -16.12
C TYR A 60 -13.34 -7.41 -15.68
N GLY A 61 -12.36 -6.97 -16.48
CA GLY A 61 -11.47 -5.86 -16.15
C GLY A 61 -10.61 -6.11 -14.91
N VAL A 62 -10.15 -7.35 -14.71
CA VAL A 62 -9.33 -7.76 -13.55
C VAL A 62 -8.05 -8.45 -14.02
N THR A 63 -7.08 -8.62 -13.12
CA THR A 63 -5.86 -9.39 -13.45
C THR A 63 -6.11 -10.90 -13.37
N THR A 64 -5.32 -11.68 -14.10
CA THR A 64 -5.31 -13.14 -13.96
C THR A 64 -4.96 -13.56 -12.53
N ASP A 65 -4.10 -12.81 -11.84
CA ASP A 65 -3.80 -13.03 -10.42
C ASP A 65 -5.04 -12.88 -9.53
N PHE A 66 -5.87 -11.86 -9.75
CA PHE A 66 -7.15 -11.73 -9.04
C PHE A 66 -8.04 -12.95 -9.26
N LEU A 67 -8.22 -13.37 -10.52
CA LEU A 67 -9.01 -14.55 -10.87
C LEU A 67 -8.49 -15.84 -10.21
N LEU A 68 -7.17 -15.96 -10.09
CA LEU A 68 -6.51 -17.10 -9.46
C LEU A 68 -6.51 -17.05 -7.93
N GLY A 69 -7.05 -15.99 -7.32
CA GLY A 69 -7.10 -15.80 -5.86
C GLY A 69 -5.78 -15.30 -5.27
N ARG A 70 -4.95 -14.62 -6.07
CA ARG A 70 -3.64 -14.08 -5.70
C ARG A 70 -3.65 -12.57 -5.48
N SER A 71 -4.80 -11.91 -5.56
CA SER A 71 -4.91 -10.45 -5.34
C SER A 71 -4.50 -10.02 -3.94
N ASP A 72 -4.72 -10.85 -2.93
CA ASP A 72 -4.28 -10.55 -1.55
C ASP A 72 -2.75 -10.61 -1.40
N MET A 73 -2.04 -11.20 -2.37
CA MET A 73 -0.56 -11.14 -2.44
C MET A 73 -0.04 -9.86 -3.09
N GLN A 74 -0.91 -9.05 -3.73
CA GLN A 74 -0.52 -7.77 -4.34
C GLN A 74 -0.75 -6.54 -3.44
N THR A 75 -1.26 -6.73 -2.22
CA THR A 75 -0.69 -5.96 -1.11
C THR A 75 0.65 -6.61 -0.77
N GLN A 76 1.62 -6.46 -1.68
CA GLN A 76 2.99 -6.43 -1.24
C GLN A 76 3.01 -5.19 -0.36
N ASP A 77 2.84 -5.43 0.95
CA ASP A 77 2.71 -4.39 1.95
C ASP A 77 3.86 -3.45 1.66
N PHE A 78 3.51 -2.29 1.12
CA PHE A 78 4.43 -1.39 0.49
C PHE A 78 5.55 -1.03 1.51
N LYS A 79 5.19 -1.07 2.80
CA LYS A 79 6.06 -0.87 3.95
C LYS A 79 7.05 -2.01 4.22
N GLN A 80 6.92 -3.17 3.59
CA GLN A 80 7.75 -4.34 3.85
C GLN A 80 8.98 -4.38 2.94
N PRO A 81 10.12 -4.83 3.50
CA PRO A 81 11.34 -4.99 2.73
C PRO A 81 11.19 -6.06 1.66
N ILE A 82 11.68 -5.75 0.46
CA ILE A 82 11.80 -6.69 -0.66
C ILE A 82 12.84 -7.75 -0.28
N SER A 83 12.42 -9.01 -0.22
CA SER A 83 13.36 -10.12 -0.06
C SER A 83 14.26 -10.25 -1.29
N LEU A 84 15.53 -10.65 -1.09
CA LEU A 84 16.48 -10.86 -2.20
C LEU A 84 15.99 -11.90 -3.21
N GLN A 85 15.20 -12.88 -2.77
CA GLN A 85 14.62 -13.90 -3.65
C GLN A 85 13.54 -13.32 -4.57
N ALA A 86 12.90 -12.22 -4.18
CA ALA A 86 11.90 -11.53 -4.96
C ALA A 86 12.50 -10.50 -5.93
N LEU A 87 13.75 -10.05 -5.73
CA LEU A 87 14.40 -9.05 -6.59
C LEU A 87 14.33 -9.35 -8.09
N PRO A 88 14.45 -10.59 -8.58
CA PRO A 88 14.31 -10.87 -10.00
C PRO A 88 12.98 -10.40 -10.61
N ALA A 89 11.89 -10.39 -9.83
CA ALA A 89 10.59 -9.90 -10.27
C ALA A 89 10.55 -8.38 -10.48
N PHE A 90 11.56 -7.65 -9.99
CA PHE A 90 11.69 -6.20 -10.10
C PHE A 90 12.62 -5.77 -11.24
N HIS A 91 13.00 -6.67 -12.16
CA HIS A 91 13.88 -6.31 -13.27
C HIS A 91 13.44 -5.04 -14.00
N GLY A 92 14.39 -4.09 -14.17
CA GLY A 92 14.16 -2.81 -14.83
C GLY A 92 13.36 -1.81 -13.98
N ARG A 93 13.00 -2.16 -12.74
CA ARG A 93 12.31 -1.27 -11.80
C ARG A 93 13.30 -0.69 -10.79
N PRO A 94 13.13 0.58 -10.39
CA PRO A 94 13.91 1.15 -9.30
C PRO A 94 13.43 0.59 -7.95
N VAL A 95 14.36 0.43 -7.03
CA VAL A 95 14.14 0.10 -5.62
C VAL A 95 14.92 1.08 -4.76
N TRP A 96 14.49 1.30 -3.53
CA TRP A 96 15.10 2.24 -2.61
C TRP A 96 15.78 1.54 -1.44
N SER A 97 16.95 2.02 -1.04
CA SER A 97 17.67 1.64 0.18
C SER A 97 17.92 2.86 1.06
N ALA A 98 17.82 2.71 2.37
CA ALA A 98 18.19 3.78 3.31
C ALA A 98 19.68 4.11 3.27
N THR A 99 20.51 3.14 2.89
CA THR A 99 21.97 3.29 2.83
C THR A 99 22.44 3.88 1.50
N TYR A 100 21.79 3.48 0.40
CA TYR A 100 22.29 3.76 -0.96
C TYR A 100 21.36 4.65 -1.80
N GLY A 101 20.15 4.95 -1.32
CA GLY A 101 19.13 5.65 -2.09
C GLY A 101 18.54 4.77 -3.19
N TRP A 102 18.25 5.36 -4.35
CA TRP A 102 17.62 4.66 -5.46
C TRP A 102 18.63 3.81 -6.25
N LEU A 103 18.25 2.56 -6.50
CA LEU A 103 19.01 1.56 -7.24
C LEU A 103 18.11 0.95 -8.32
N LEU A 104 18.66 0.64 -9.49
CA LEU A 104 17.96 -0.04 -10.56
C LEU A 104 18.24 -1.56 -10.51
N VAL A 105 17.20 -2.37 -10.57
CA VAL A 105 17.35 -3.84 -10.51
C VAL A 105 17.69 -4.42 -11.88
N ASN A 106 18.88 -5.00 -12.00
CA ASN A 106 19.27 -5.86 -13.12
C ASN A 106 19.21 -7.33 -12.71
N ALA A 107 18.10 -7.99 -13.02
CA ALA A 107 17.89 -9.40 -12.70
C ALA A 107 18.70 -10.36 -13.58
N ALA A 108 19.04 -9.95 -14.81
CA ALA A 108 19.80 -10.78 -15.74
C ALA A 108 21.20 -11.07 -15.18
N ASP A 109 21.84 -10.04 -14.64
CA ASP A 109 23.20 -10.14 -14.09
C ASP A 109 23.22 -10.28 -12.55
N LYS A 110 22.05 -10.22 -11.89
CA LYS A 110 21.89 -10.21 -10.43
C LYS A 110 22.61 -9.04 -9.75
N LEU A 111 22.53 -7.87 -10.37
CA LEU A 111 23.18 -6.62 -9.95
C LEU A 111 22.16 -5.52 -9.68
N LEU A 112 22.47 -4.67 -8.71
CA LEU A 112 21.85 -3.36 -8.48
C LEU A 112 22.73 -2.30 -9.15
N THR A 113 22.15 -1.45 -9.97
CA THR A 113 22.86 -0.38 -10.67
C THR A 113 22.55 0.96 -10.00
N PHE A 114 23.60 1.72 -9.69
CA PHE A 114 23.49 3.04 -9.09
C PHE A 114 23.26 4.12 -10.17
N PRO A 115 22.78 5.32 -9.79
CA PRO A 115 22.49 6.39 -10.74
C PRO A 115 23.72 6.88 -11.55
N ASP A 116 24.92 6.75 -10.97
CA ASP A 116 26.21 7.07 -11.60
C ASP A 116 26.80 5.90 -12.42
N GLY A 117 26.08 4.77 -12.50
CA GLY A 117 26.40 3.63 -13.36
C GLY A 117 27.27 2.55 -12.73
N HIS A 118 27.75 2.70 -11.49
CA HIS A 118 28.41 1.58 -10.80
C HIS A 118 27.39 0.51 -10.38
N THR A 119 27.87 -0.70 -10.04
CA THR A 119 27.00 -1.84 -9.76
C THR A 119 27.40 -2.57 -8.49
N LEU A 120 26.41 -3.16 -7.79
CA LEU A 120 26.59 -3.98 -6.60
C LEU A 120 25.84 -5.31 -6.75
N PRO A 121 26.43 -6.47 -6.43
CA PRO A 121 25.72 -7.75 -6.42
C PRO A 121 24.55 -7.77 -5.44
N PHE A 122 23.48 -8.51 -5.76
CA PHE A 122 22.34 -8.68 -4.85
C PHE A 122 22.73 -9.23 -3.48
N SER A 123 23.78 -10.04 -3.39
CA SER A 123 24.28 -10.62 -2.14
C SER A 123 24.97 -9.61 -1.22
N ASP A 124 25.45 -8.51 -1.80
CA ASP A 124 26.35 -7.58 -1.12
C ASP A 124 25.59 -6.32 -0.66
N ILE A 125 24.28 -6.25 -0.91
CA ILE A 125 23.43 -5.17 -0.45
C ILE A 125 23.38 -5.17 1.08
N ILE A 126 23.58 -3.98 1.65
CA ILE A 126 23.48 -3.74 3.09
C ILE A 126 22.16 -3.03 3.35
N GLY A 127 21.40 -3.55 4.31
CA GLY A 127 20.10 -3.01 4.69
C GLY A 127 18.95 -3.50 3.81
N GLU A 128 17.78 -2.91 4.06
CA GLU A 128 16.52 -3.31 3.43
C GLU A 128 16.28 -2.55 2.12
N LEU A 129 15.65 -3.23 1.16
CA LEU A 129 15.22 -2.64 -0.11
C LEU A 129 13.71 -2.48 -0.12
N PHE A 130 13.21 -1.39 -0.68
CA PHE A 130 11.78 -1.08 -0.74
C PHE A 130 11.37 -0.67 -2.15
N ILE A 131 10.10 -0.87 -2.50
CA ILE A 131 9.56 -0.56 -3.84
C ILE A 131 9.45 0.97 -4.06
N PHE A 132 9.37 1.70 -2.96
CA PHE A 132 9.41 3.15 -2.87
C PHE A 132 10.22 3.46 -1.61
N ALA A 133 10.79 4.67 -1.51
CA ALA A 133 11.32 5.10 -0.23
C ALA A 133 10.21 4.91 0.82
N PRO A 134 10.45 4.21 1.96
CA PRO A 134 9.51 4.11 3.06
C PRO A 134 8.87 5.46 3.27
N PRO A 135 7.58 5.53 3.65
CA PRO A 135 6.90 6.80 3.79
C PRO A 135 7.56 7.59 4.94
N PHE A 136 8.65 8.28 4.65
CA PHE A 136 9.17 9.38 5.45
C PHE A 136 8.27 10.62 5.25
N SER A 137 7.26 10.54 4.37
CA SER A 137 6.42 11.67 3.97
C SER A 137 4.94 11.58 4.37
N GLU A 138 4.39 10.41 4.69
CA GLU A 138 3.01 10.33 5.17
C GLU A 138 3.00 9.86 6.62
N ALA A 139 2.61 10.77 7.53
CA ALA A 139 2.15 10.34 8.84
C ALA A 139 1.02 9.33 8.60
N GLU A 140 0.98 8.22 9.33
CA GLU A 140 -0.21 7.37 9.27
C GLU A 140 -1.41 8.26 9.55
N PRO A 141 -2.42 8.27 8.66
CA PRO A 141 -3.54 9.17 8.85
C PRO A 141 -4.15 8.84 10.20
N PRO A 142 -4.38 9.86 11.05
CA PRO A 142 -4.93 9.64 12.37
C PRO A 142 -6.21 8.83 12.24
N LYS A 143 -6.36 7.79 13.08
CA LYS A 143 -7.49 6.85 13.02
C LYS A 143 -8.84 7.53 13.27
N GLU A 144 -8.81 8.75 13.79
CA GLU A 144 -9.97 9.55 14.12
C GLU A 144 -9.93 10.90 13.40
N PRO A 145 -11.10 11.49 13.10
CA PRO A 145 -11.16 12.81 12.50
C PRO A 145 -10.58 13.86 13.46
N PRO A 146 -9.84 14.86 12.93
CA PRO A 146 -9.35 15.95 13.75
C PRO A 146 -10.50 16.82 14.28
N LEU A 147 -10.29 17.46 15.42
CA LEU A 147 -11.26 18.38 16.03
C LEU A 147 -11.59 19.53 15.07
N SER A 148 -12.83 20.02 15.07
CA SER A 148 -13.19 21.27 14.41
C SER A 148 -12.62 22.48 15.16
N ARG A 149 -12.56 23.64 14.48
CA ARG A 149 -12.11 24.90 15.11
C ARG A 149 -12.96 25.28 16.33
N SER A 150 -14.26 25.03 16.27
CA SER A 150 -15.19 25.29 17.39
C SER A 150 -14.86 24.41 18.58
N GLU A 151 -14.57 23.12 18.35
CA GLU A 151 -14.21 22.18 19.42
C GLU A 151 -12.86 22.53 20.05
N ILE A 152 -11.85 22.96 19.26
CA ILE A 152 -10.55 23.39 19.79
C ILE A 152 -10.74 24.54 20.80
N SER A 153 -11.59 25.52 20.49
CA SER A 153 -11.82 26.67 21.37
C SER A 153 -12.46 26.30 22.72
N MET A 154 -13.11 25.14 22.80
CA MET A 154 -13.73 24.63 24.03
C MET A 154 -12.74 23.81 24.89
N GLN A 155 -11.62 23.40 24.31
CA GLN A 155 -10.61 22.59 25.00
C GLN A 155 -9.60 23.48 25.71
N LYS A 156 -9.15 23.06 26.90
CA LYS A 156 -8.02 23.69 27.59
C LYS A 156 -6.69 23.29 26.96
N GLU A 157 -6.62 22.05 26.49
CA GLU A 157 -5.42 21.41 25.98
C GLU A 157 -5.79 20.44 24.86
N ILE A 158 -4.95 20.34 23.85
CA ILE A 158 -5.14 19.48 22.68
C ILE A 158 -3.83 18.76 22.32
N TRP A 159 -3.95 17.60 21.69
CA TRP A 159 -2.82 16.96 21.03
C TRP A 159 -2.67 17.54 19.62
N LEU A 160 -1.51 18.11 19.31
CA LEU A 160 -1.19 18.72 18.03
C LEU A 160 -0.34 17.77 17.18
N GLU A 161 -0.77 17.58 15.93
CA GLU A 161 -0.02 16.87 14.89
C GLU A 161 0.37 17.86 13.77
N PRO A 162 1.67 18.14 13.54
CA PRO A 162 2.10 19.05 12.48
C PRO A 162 2.04 18.43 11.08
N ILE A 163 1.63 19.22 10.08
CA ILE A 163 1.60 18.85 8.66
C ILE A 163 2.86 19.39 7.97
N PHE A 164 4.04 18.88 8.37
CA PHE A 164 5.32 19.24 7.76
C PHE A 164 5.94 18.05 7.01
N PRO A 165 6.73 18.29 5.95
CA PRO A 165 7.43 17.22 5.24
C PRO A 165 8.57 16.61 6.05
N ASP A 166 9.23 17.38 6.91
CA ASP A 166 10.34 16.95 7.77
C ASP A 166 9.83 16.09 8.94
N SER A 167 10.35 14.87 9.07
CA SER A 167 9.93 13.90 10.08
C SER A 167 10.52 14.16 11.48
N ASP A 168 11.74 14.70 11.55
CA ASP A 168 12.37 15.01 12.83
C ASP A 168 11.72 16.25 13.44
N LEU A 169 11.47 17.27 12.62
CA LEU A 169 10.75 18.47 13.05
C LEU A 169 9.30 18.15 13.47
N ARG A 170 8.62 17.24 12.78
CA ARG A 170 7.28 16.77 13.22
C ARG A 170 7.34 16.09 14.58
N ARG A 171 8.30 15.18 14.79
CA ARG A 171 8.46 14.48 16.07
C ARG A 171 8.79 15.44 17.22
N GLU A 172 9.55 16.48 16.95
CA GLU A 172 9.88 17.52 17.93
C GLU A 172 8.67 18.42 18.25
N LEU A 173 7.88 18.79 17.25
CA LEU A 173 6.76 19.72 17.40
C LEU A 173 5.42 19.06 17.73
N ARG A 174 5.29 17.74 17.59
CA ARG A 174 4.06 17.04 18.00
C ARG A 174 3.97 16.98 19.52
N GLY A 175 2.75 17.00 20.04
CA GLY A 175 2.54 16.80 21.47
C GLY A 175 1.36 17.58 22.02
N TRP A 176 1.35 17.77 23.33
CA TRP A 176 0.30 18.52 24.02
C TRP A 176 0.53 20.03 23.94
N TYR A 177 -0.51 20.76 23.57
CA TYR A 177 -0.53 22.21 23.47
C TYR A 177 -1.73 22.79 24.22
N GLN A 178 -1.49 23.83 25.02
CA GLN A 178 -2.54 24.60 25.66
C GLN A 178 -3.20 25.54 24.66
N VAL A 179 -4.53 25.57 24.66
CA VAL A 179 -5.30 26.47 23.81
C VAL A 179 -5.33 27.88 24.41
N LYS A 180 -5.03 28.89 23.59
CA LYS A 180 -5.15 30.31 23.89
C LYS A 180 -6.04 30.98 22.83
N ASP A 181 -6.36 32.26 23.03
CA ASP A 181 -7.29 33.01 22.16
C ASP A 181 -6.90 33.01 20.67
N ARG A 182 -5.60 33.08 20.35
CA ARG A 182 -5.12 33.21 18.95
C ARG A 182 -4.22 32.06 18.47
N PHE A 183 -3.68 31.28 19.39
CA PHE A 183 -2.71 30.25 19.11
C PHE A 183 -2.78 29.15 20.16
N VAL A 184 -2.17 28.02 19.87
CA VAL A 184 -1.90 26.96 20.82
C VAL A 184 -0.40 26.95 21.15
N GLN A 185 -0.02 26.64 22.38
CA GLN A 185 1.38 26.66 22.82
C GLN A 185 1.75 25.46 23.69
N ASN A 186 2.91 24.86 23.44
CA ASN A 186 3.46 23.78 24.27
C ASN A 186 4.39 24.31 25.37
N GLU A 187 4.90 23.42 26.23
CA GLU A 187 5.77 23.77 27.36
C GLU A 187 7.14 24.34 26.93
N TYR A 188 7.62 23.99 25.73
CA TYR A 188 8.86 24.50 25.14
C TYR A 188 8.70 25.88 24.49
N GLY A 189 7.49 26.43 24.50
CA GLY A 189 7.21 27.76 23.97
C GLY A 189 6.87 27.81 22.48
N ASN A 190 6.82 26.66 21.79
CA ASN A 190 6.42 26.58 20.38
C ASN A 190 4.96 26.95 20.22
N ARG A 191 4.64 27.73 19.18
CA ARG A 191 3.30 28.29 18.96
C ARG A 191 2.78 27.96 17.57
N PHE A 192 1.51 27.57 17.51
CA PHE A 192 0.78 27.41 16.26
C PHE A 192 -0.48 28.27 16.29
N TYR A 193 -0.64 29.15 15.31
CA TYR A 193 -1.81 30.04 15.24
C TYR A 193 -3.04 29.30 14.72
N LEU A 194 -4.21 29.63 15.26
CA LEU A 194 -5.49 28.98 14.92
C LEU A 194 -5.92 29.22 13.46
N ASP A 195 -5.43 30.29 12.83
CA ASP A 195 -5.67 30.58 11.40
C ASP A 195 -5.03 29.55 10.47
N THR A 196 -3.88 29.00 10.85
CA THR A 196 -3.15 27.96 10.11
C THR A 196 -3.69 26.54 10.34
N TYR A 197 -4.70 26.40 11.21
CA TYR A 197 -5.35 25.11 11.49
C TYR A 197 -5.92 24.46 10.21
N GLY A 198 -5.61 23.18 10.01
CA GLY A 198 -5.98 22.41 8.82
C GLY A 198 -4.99 22.51 7.65
N SER A 199 -4.02 23.42 7.71
CA SER A 199 -2.99 23.58 6.67
C SER A 199 -1.58 23.26 7.18
N LYS A 200 -1.26 23.65 8.42
CA LYS A 200 0.05 23.41 9.04
C LYS A 200 0.00 22.40 10.19
N TRP A 201 -1.18 22.14 10.74
CA TRP A 201 -1.35 21.26 11.89
C TRP A 201 -2.82 20.84 12.06
N LEU A 202 -3.02 19.73 12.76
CA LEU A 202 -4.30 19.16 13.17
C LEU A 202 -4.34 18.97 14.69
N ALA A 203 -5.55 18.85 15.25
CA ALA A 203 -5.79 18.76 16.69
C ALA A 203 -6.64 17.54 17.04
N PHE A 204 -6.31 16.88 18.15
CA PHE A 204 -6.99 15.69 18.65
C PHE A 204 -7.20 15.78 20.16
N SER A 205 -8.19 15.04 20.67
CA SER A 205 -8.55 15.02 22.10
C SER A 205 -7.70 14.04 22.94
N PHE A 206 -6.91 13.19 22.30
CA PHE A 206 -6.01 12.23 22.94
C PHE A 206 -4.72 12.08 22.14
N GLU A 207 -3.71 11.51 22.78
CA GLU A 207 -2.44 11.18 22.14
C GLU A 207 -2.64 10.10 21.07
N ILE A 208 -2.30 10.43 19.82
CA ILE A 208 -2.28 9.45 18.75
C ILE A 208 -1.03 8.58 18.95
N LYS A 209 -1.24 7.35 19.42
CA LYS A 209 -0.23 6.30 19.33
C LYS A 209 -0.19 5.84 17.87
N LEU A 210 0.82 6.33 17.16
CA LEU A 210 1.29 5.75 15.90
C LEU A 210 1.81 4.32 16.18
#